data_AF-A0A1Z9F1Q2-F1
#
_entry.id   AF-A0A1Z9F1Q2-F1
#
_cell.length_a   1.000
_cell.length_b   1.000
_cell.length_c   1.000
_cell.angle_alpha   90.00
_cell.angle_beta   90.00
_cell.angle_gamma   90.00
#
_symmetry.space_group_name_H-M   'P 1'
#
loop_
_entity.id
_entity.type
_entity.pdbx_description
1 polymer ?
#
loop_
_entity_poly.entity_id
_entity_poly.type
_entity_poly.pdbx_seq_one_letter_code
_entity_poly.pdbx_strand_id
1 'polypeptide(L)' 'MIEVIWTLILTACMNDSSCHFQEVKEFKTKNACIELKEEILSIPADGPWKTIDYNCLPKGGMEA' A
#
# COMPACT_ATOMS: atom_id res chain seq x y z
N MET A 1 23.96 -10.06 -5.44
CA MET A 1 22.67 -10.62 -4.96
C MET A 1 21.59 -9.59 -5.25
N ILE A 2 20.41 -10.01 -5.72
CA ILE A 2 19.28 -9.10 -5.94
C ILE A 2 18.61 -8.89 -4.58
N GLU A 3 18.57 -7.65 -4.09
CA GLU A 3 17.81 -7.30 -2.89
C GLU A 3 16.33 -7.19 -3.26
N VAL A 4 15.46 -7.87 -2.52
CA VAL A 4 14.01 -7.76 -2.70
C VAL A 4 13.56 -6.40 -2.18
N ILE A 5 13.09 -5.53 -3.08
CA ILE A 5 12.46 -4.27 -2.71
C ILE A 5 10.99 -4.54 -2.38
N TRP A 6 10.49 -3.94 -1.31
CA TRP A 6 9.09 -3.99 -0.89
C TRP A 6 8.43 -2.65 -1.19
N THR A 7 7.23 -2.67 -1.73
CA THR A 7 6.45 -1.47 -2.04
C THR A 7 5.18 -1.46 -1.22
N LEU A 8 4.87 -0.32 -0.60
CA LEU A 8 3.57 -0.05 -0.02
C LEU A 8 2.63 0.45 -1.12
N ILE A 9 1.60 -0.32 -1.43
CA ILE A 9 0.57 0.01 -2.41
C ILE A 9 -0.69 0.46 -1.67
N LEU A 10 -1.22 1.61 -2.04
CA LEU A 10 -2.54 2.10 -1.66
C LEU A 10 -3.55 1.69 -2.72
N THR A 11 -4.67 1.12 -2.29
CA THR A 11 -5.88 0.93 -3.09
C THR A 11 -7.01 1.75 -2.47
N ALA A 12 -7.52 2.75 -3.19
CA ALA A 12 -8.64 3.57 -2.75
C ALA A 12 -9.80 3.43 -3.75
N CYS A 13 -10.98 3.04 -3.26
CA CYS A 13 -12.17 2.88 -4.10
C CYS A 13 -13.24 3.91 -3.77
N MET A 14 -13.90 4.39 -4.82
CA MET A 14 -15.02 5.33 -4.76
C MET A 14 -16.36 4.59 -4.81
N ASN A 15 -17.44 5.31 -4.50
CA ASN A 15 -18.80 4.76 -4.49
C ASN A 15 -19.32 4.35 -5.87
N ASP A 16 -18.74 4.90 -6.95
CA ASP A 16 -19.06 4.59 -8.35
C ASP A 16 -18.39 3.30 -8.85
N SER A 17 -17.77 2.52 -7.96
CA SER A 17 -17.01 1.31 -8.24
C SER A 17 -15.67 1.53 -8.95
N SER A 18 -15.21 2.78 -9.10
CA SER A 18 -13.84 3.06 -9.53
C SER A 18 -12.86 2.82 -8.38
N CYS A 19 -11.72 2.20 -8.68
CA CYS A 19 -10.61 2.00 -7.74
C CYS A 19 -9.33 2.55 -8.34
N HIS A 20 -8.54 3.21 -7.50
CA HIS A 20 -7.27 3.80 -7.84
C HIS A 20 -6.16 3.15 -7.02
N PHE A 21 -5.03 2.93 -7.68
CA PHE A 21 -3.85 2.32 -7.10
C PHE A 21 -2.70 3.31 -7.10
N GLN A 22 -1.92 3.34 -6.03
CA GLN A 22 -0.74 4.20 -5.92
C GLN A 22 0.40 3.46 -5.23
N GLU A 23 1.60 3.55 -5.81
CA GLU A 23 2.84 3.23 -5.10
C GLU A 23 3.16 4.36 -4.13
N VAL A 24 3.00 4.11 -2.83
CA VAL A 24 3.23 5.12 -1.79
C VAL A 24 4.71 5.29 -1.51
N LYS A 25 5.42 4.16 -1.32
CA LYS A 25 6.85 4.14 -0.97
C LYS A 25 7.49 2.77 -1.17
N GLU A 26 8.78 2.77 -1.47
CA GLU A 26 9.64 1.58 -1.53
C GLU A 26 10.53 1.43 -0.29
N PHE A 27 10.82 0.18 0.05
CA PHE A 27 11.56 -0.23 1.23
C PHE A 27 12.52 -1.36 0.91
N LYS A 28 13.64 -1.41 1.64
CA LYS A 28 14.60 -2.52 1.55
C LYS A 28 14.17 -3.75 2.37
N THR A 29 13.24 -3.59 3.30
CA THR A 29 12.76 -4.67 4.18
C THR A 29 11.25 -4.66 4.28
N LYS A 30 10.66 -5.85 4.46
CA LYS A 30 9.21 -6.01 4.67
C LYS A 30 8.74 -5.27 5.92
N ASN A 31 9.51 -5.36 7.01
CA ASN A 31 9.14 -4.79 8.30
C ASN A 31 9.01 -3.26 8.22
N ALA A 32 9.94 -2.57 7.56
CA ALA A 32 9.85 -1.12 7.40
C ALA A 32 8.61 -0.69 6.59
N CYS A 33 8.17 -1.52 5.63
CA CYS A 33 6.90 -1.29 4.92
C CYS A 33 5.70 -1.47 5.85
N ILE A 34 5.69 -2.53 6.68
CA ILE A 34 4.61 -2.81 7.64
C ILE A 34 4.52 -1.70 8.69
N GLU A 35 5.65 -1.23 9.22
CA GLU A 35 5.70 -0.14 10.20
C GLU A 35 5.03 1.12 9.63
N LEU A 36 5.36 1.54 8.40
CA LEU A 36 4.69 2.69 7.79
C LEU A 36 3.19 2.41 7.53
N LYS A 37 2.82 1.18 7.13
CA LYS A 37 1.40 0.80 6.98
C LYS A 37 0.64 1.00 8.28
N GLU A 38 1.18 0.54 9.41
CA GLU A 38 0.54 0.70 10.72
C GLU A 38 0.45 2.16 11.15
N GLU A 39 1.49 2.95 10.91
CA GLU A 39 1.48 4.39 11.15
C GLU A 39 0.38 5.09 10.35
N ILE A 40 0.24 4.79 9.06
CA ILE A 40 -0.80 5.40 8.21
C ILE A 40 -2.20 4.95 8.66
N LEU A 41 -2.39 3.68 9.01
CA LEU A 41 -3.68 3.15 9.49
C LEU A 41 -4.12 3.77 10.83
N SER A 42 -3.20 4.36 11.59
CA SER A 42 -3.53 5.15 12.78
C SER A 42 -4.16 6.51 12.47
N ILE A 43 -4.03 6.98 11.23
CA ILE A 43 -4.56 8.26 10.76
C ILE A 43 -5.94 8.02 10.12
N PRO A 44 -6.96 8.81 10.49
CA PRO A 44 -8.26 8.76 9.82
C PRO A 44 -8.13 9.05 8.32
N ALA A 45 -8.93 8.34 7.51
CA ALA A 45 -9.07 8.62 6.08
C ALA A 45 -9.51 10.07 5.81
N ASP A 46 -8.98 10.66 4.74
CA ASP A 46 -9.12 12.08 4.41
C ASP A 46 -10.13 12.37 3.27
N GLY A 47 -11.17 11.54 3.13
CA GLY A 47 -12.15 11.73 2.07
C GLY A 47 -13.29 10.72 2.09
N PRO A 48 -14.29 10.88 1.20
CA PRO A 48 -15.46 10.01 1.12
C PRO A 48 -15.17 8.70 0.37
N TRP A 49 -14.10 8.02 0.76
CA TRP A 49 -13.71 6.74 0.17
C TRP A 49 -14.65 5.63 0.62
N LYS A 50 -15.03 4.74 -0.30
CA LYS A 50 -15.81 3.54 0.03
C LYS A 50 -14.94 2.53 0.78
N THR A 51 -13.71 2.34 0.30
CA THR A 51 -12.70 1.48 0.93
C THR A 51 -11.32 2.07 0.71
N ILE A 52 -10.47 1.92 1.71
CA ILE A 52 -9.04 2.24 1.65
C ILE A 52 -8.29 1.01 2.16
N ASP A 53 -7.35 0.52 1.37
CA ASP A 53 -6.49 -0.59 1.73
C ASP A 53 -5.03 -0.28 1.41
N TYR A 54 -4.13 -0.82 2.25
CA TYR A 54 -2.70 -0.64 2.14
C TYR A 54 -2.01 -2.01 2.19
N ASN A 55 -1.22 -2.35 1.18
CA ASN A 55 -0.55 -3.65 1.09
C ASN A 55 0.95 -3.51 0.84
N CYS A 56 1.73 -4.34 1.54
CA CYS A 56 3.18 -4.44 1.36
C CYS A 56 3.50 -5.62 0.45
N LEU A 57 3.94 -5.34 -0.77
CA LEU A 57 4.20 -6.34 -1.80
C LEU A 57 5.65 -6.27 -2.28
N PRO A 58 6.30 -7.39 -2.66
CA PRO A 58 7.59 -7.34 -3.35
C PRO A 58 7.46 -6.61 -4.69
N LYS A 59 8.32 -5.63 -4.95
CA LYS A 59 8.37 -4.90 -6.22
C LYS A 59 8.70 -5.87 -7.36
N GLY A 60 7.81 -5.94 -8.36
CA GLY A 60 7.94 -6.86 -9.50
C GLY A 60 7.54 -8.31 -9.21
N GLY A 61 7.09 -8.63 -7.99
CA GLY A 61 6.41 -9.87 -7.70
C GLY A 61 4.92 -9.69 -7.95
N MET A 62 4.42 -10.16 -9.08
CA MET A 62 2.98 -10.43 -9.22
C MET A 62 2.56 -11.31 -8.04
N GLU A 63 1.44 -10.94 -7.41
CA GLU A 63 0.73 -11.81 -6.48
C GLU A 63 0.59 -13.19 -7.13
N ALA A 64 1.00 -14.24 -6.40
CA ALA A 64 0.77 -15.63 -6.78
C ALA A 64 -0.67 -16.02 -6.47
#